data_AF-A0A7C7QRA3-F1
#
_entry.id   AF-A0A7C7QRA3-F1
#
_cell.length_a   1.000
_cell.length_b   1.000
_cell.length_c   1.000
_cell.angle_alpha   90.00
_cell.angle_beta   90.00
_cell.angle_gamma   90.00
#
_symmetry.space_group_name_H-M   'P 1'
#
loop_
_entity.id
_entity.type
_entity.pdbx_description
1 polymer ?
#
loop_
_entity_poly.entity_id
_entity_poly.type
_entity_poly.pdbx_seq_one_letter_code
_entity_poly.pdbx_strand_id
1 'polypeptide(L)'
;MNLKRLNLEPYLLLLPSTAYLVLFFAWPMAKAFGLAFQTDEGQLTLAYLQRMFGDAAFSEALSSTFKLIIAIVPLQFILALVMALLMMERLRGSD
;
A
#
# COMPACT_ATOMS: atom_id res chain seq x y z
N MET A 1 -4.43 -38.88 16.65
CA MET A 1 -3.82 -37.83 15.80
C MET A 1 -3.69 -36.57 16.63
N ASN A 2 -2.47 -36.23 17.05
CA ASN A 2 -2.17 -35.10 17.93
C ASN A 2 -2.35 -33.79 17.14
N LEU A 3 -3.50 -33.13 17.28
CA LEU A 3 -3.71 -31.80 16.73
C LEU A 3 -2.83 -30.85 17.55
N LYS A 4 -1.67 -30.47 16.98
CA LYS A 4 -0.84 -29.36 17.47
C LYS A 4 -1.79 -28.24 17.88
N ARG A 5 -1.71 -27.84 19.16
CA ARG A 5 -2.38 -26.64 19.67
C ARG A 5 -2.02 -25.49 18.73
N LEU A 6 -2.92 -25.16 17.82
CA LEU A 6 -2.81 -23.96 17.00
C LEU A 6 -2.94 -22.84 18.01
N ASN A 7 -1.86 -22.08 18.24
CA ASN A 7 -1.88 -20.89 19.07
C ASN A 7 -2.78 -19.85 18.39
N LEU A 8 -4.09 -19.97 18.60
CA LEU A 8 -5.13 -19.11 18.01
C LEU A 8 -5.27 -17.79 18.80
N GLU A 9 -4.73 -17.72 20.02
CA GLU A 9 -4.80 -16.55 20.90
C GLU A 9 -4.27 -15.27 20.23
N PRO A 10 -3.10 -15.25 19.55
CA PRO A 10 -2.62 -14.05 18.87
C PRO A 10 -3.51 -13.63 17.70
N TYR A 11 -4.09 -14.57 16.97
CA TYR A 11 -4.98 -14.30 15.84
C TYR A 11 -6.32 -13.73 16.30
N LEU A 12 -6.84 -14.22 17.44
CA LEU A 12 -8.07 -13.71 18.04
C LEU A 12 -7.90 -12.26 18.50
N LEU A 13 -6.71 -11.89 18.99
CA LEU A 13 -6.37 -10.51 19.37
C LEU A 13 -6.23 -9.57 18.17
N LEU A 14 -5.74 -10.08 17.02
CA LEU A 14 -5.66 -9.30 15.78
C LEU A 14 -7.02 -9.16 15.09
N LEU A 15 -7.93 -10.12 15.28
CA LEU A 15 -9.24 -10.19 14.63
C LEU A 15 -10.02 -8.87 14.65
N PRO A 16 -10.19 -8.13 15.77
CA PRO A 16 -10.91 -6.85 15.75
C PRO A 16 -10.25 -5.80 14.85
N SER A 17 -8.92 -5.69 14.89
CA SER A 17 -8.19 -4.73 14.05
C SER A 17 -8.24 -5.10 12.57
N THR A 18 -8.06 -6.39 12.23
CA THR A 18 -8.14 -6.87 10.85
C THR A 18 -9.56 -6.75 10.31
N ALA A 19 -10.58 -7.11 11.09
CA ALA A 19 -11.97 -6.96 10.71
C ALA A 19 -12.31 -5.49 10.42
N TYR A 20 -11.84 -4.57 11.27
CA TYR A 20 -12.00 -3.14 11.04
C TYR A 20 -11.35 -2.68 9.72
N LEU A 21 -10.07 -3.03 9.49
CA LEU A 21 -9.38 -2.68 8.25
C LEU A 21 -10.09 -3.25 7.01
N VAL A 22 -10.57 -4.49 7.09
CA VAL A 22 -11.28 -5.12 5.97
C VAL A 22 -12.62 -4.42 5.70
N LEU A 23 -13.43 -4.16 6.73
CA LEU A 23 -14.75 -3.54 6.57
C LEU A 23 -14.68 -2.09 6.12
N PHE A 24 -13.75 -1.31 6.67
CA PHE A 24 -13.73 0.14 6.46
C PHE A 24 -12.72 0.61 5.40
N PHE A 25 -11.70 -0.19 5.06
CA PHE A 25 -10.73 0.17 4.03
C PHE A 25 -10.81 -0.78 2.84
N ALA A 26 -10.63 -2.08 3.06
CA ALA A 26 -10.54 -3.03 1.93
C ALA A 26 -11.86 -3.14 1.16
N TRP A 27 -13.00 -3.18 1.86
CA TRP A 27 -14.32 -3.25 1.24
C TRP A 27 -14.66 -2.04 0.36
N PRO A 28 -14.56 -0.77 0.82
CA PRO A 28 -14.79 0.37 -0.06
C PRO A 28 -13.74 0.48 -1.18
N MET A 29 -12.48 0.09 -0.94
CA MET A 29 -11.47 0.03 -2.01
C MET A 29 -11.86 -0.97 -3.10
N ALA A 30 -12.30 -2.17 -2.74
CA ALA A 30 -12.77 -3.18 -3.69
C ALA A 30 -14.00 -2.70 -4.47
N LYS A 31 -14.95 -2.03 -3.80
CA LYS A 31 -16.09 -1.41 -4.46
C LYS A 31 -15.67 -0.32 -5.45
N ALA A 32 -14.80 0.59 -5.03
CA ALA A 32 -14.29 1.65 -5.89
C ALA A 32 -13.53 1.09 -7.10
N PHE A 33 -12.74 0.04 -6.90
CA PHE A 33 -12.08 -0.66 -8.00
C PHE A 33 -13.08 -1.31 -8.95
N GLY A 34 -14.16 -1.91 -8.42
CA GLY A 34 -15.25 -2.46 -9.22
C GLY A 34 -15.95 -1.43 -10.12
N LEU A 35 -16.05 -0.17 -9.68
CA LEU A 35 -16.61 0.93 -10.49
C LEU A 35 -15.80 1.18 -11.77
N ALA A 36 -14.50 0.88 -11.79
CA ALA A 36 -13.70 1.01 -13.02
C ALA A 36 -14.16 0.06 -14.14
N PHE A 37 -14.90 -0.99 -13.79
CA PHE A 37 -15.38 -2.02 -14.70
C PHE A 37 -16.90 -2.02 -14.89
N GLN A 38 -17.65 -1.11 -14.27
CA GLN A 38 -19.11 -1.06 -14.37
C GLN A 38 -19.56 0.29 -14.90
N THR A 39 -20.47 0.30 -15.87
CA THR A 39 -21.16 1.51 -16.31
C THR A 39 -22.17 1.96 -15.27
N ASP A 40 -22.67 3.20 -15.39
CA ASP A 40 -23.74 3.73 -14.54
C ASP A 40 -25.03 2.88 -14.62
N GLU A 41 -25.19 2.12 -15.71
CA GLU A 41 -26.29 1.19 -15.96
C GLU A 41 -26.03 -0.24 -15.43
N GLY A 42 -24.87 -0.48 -14.80
CA GLY A 42 -24.49 -1.76 -14.20
C GLY A 42 -23.91 -2.79 -15.19
N GLN A 43 -23.59 -2.38 -16.42
CA GLN A 43 -22.99 -3.26 -17.42
C GLN A 43 -21.47 -3.34 -17.23
N LEU A 44 -20.88 -4.52 -17.42
CA LEU A 44 -19.42 -4.66 -17.39
C LEU A 44 -18.79 -3.97 -18.61
N THR A 45 -17.80 -3.12 -18.37
CA THR A 45 -17.10 -2.35 -19.40
C THR A 45 -15.60 -2.30 -19.17
N LEU A 46 -14.84 -2.24 -20.25
CA LEU A 46 -13.40 -1.93 -20.25
C LEU A 46 -13.11 -0.55 -20.86
N ALA A 47 -14.15 0.18 -21.26
CA ALA A 47 -14.02 1.45 -21.98
C ALA A 47 -13.33 2.53 -21.12
N TYR A 48 -13.60 2.57 -19.81
CA TYR A 48 -12.94 3.52 -18.91
C TYR A 48 -11.43 3.27 -18.81
N LEU A 49 -11.03 2.00 -18.74
CA LEU A 49 -9.63 1.61 -18.69
C LEU A 49 -8.92 1.92 -20.01
N GLN A 50 -9.56 1.60 -21.14
CA GLN A 50 -9.05 1.94 -22.48
C GLN A 50 -8.92 3.45 -22.66
N ARG A 51 -9.90 4.23 -22.19
CA ARG A 51 -9.86 5.70 -22.24
C ARG A 51 -8.72 6.26 -21.39
N MET A 52 -8.50 5.72 -20.20
CA MET A 52 -7.40 6.14 -19.32
C MET A 52 -6.04 5.85 -19.95
N PHE A 53 -5.81 4.65 -20.48
CA PHE A 53 -4.54 4.31 -21.12
C PHE A 53 -4.33 4.98 -22.49
N GLY A 54 -5.40 5.35 -23.18
CA GLY A 54 -5.35 6.11 -24.43
C GLY A 54 -5.08 7.60 -24.23
N ASP A 55 -5.16 8.11 -22.99
CA ASP A 55 -4.88 9.51 -22.68
C ASP A 55 -3.36 9.75 -22.59
N ALA A 56 -2.85 10.70 -23.37
CA ALA A 56 -1.44 11.06 -23.39
C ALA A 56 -0.97 11.59 -22.01
N ALA A 57 -1.82 12.35 -21.31
CA ALA A 57 -1.48 12.92 -20.01
C ALA A 57 -1.32 11.84 -18.93
N PHE A 58 -2.07 10.73 -19.04
CA PHE A 58 -1.96 9.62 -18.08
C PHE A 58 -0.58 8.97 -18.14
N SER A 59 -0.08 8.67 -19.35
CA SER A 59 1.24 8.05 -19.53
C SER A 59 2.37 8.98 -19.07
N GLU A 60 2.25 10.28 -19.37
CA GLU A 60 3.21 11.29 -18.93
C GLU A 60 3.23 11.44 -17.40
N ALA A 61 2.05 11.49 -16.76
CA ALA A 61 1.92 11.58 -15.31
C ALA A 61 2.47 10.31 -14.62
N LEU A 62 2.21 9.12 -15.18
CA LEU A 62 2.72 7.86 -14.65
C LEU A 62 4.25 7.81 -14.73
N SER A 63 4.83 8.14 -15.88
CA SER A 63 6.30 8.21 -16.06
C SER A 63 6.93 9.23 -15.13
N SER A 64 6.32 10.40 -14.97
CA SER A 64 6.80 11.45 -14.08
C SER A 64 6.80 10.99 -12.62
N THR A 65 5.72 10.33 -12.18
CA THR A 65 5.62 9.78 -10.82
C THR A 65 6.69 8.71 -10.59
N PHE A 66 6.93 7.82 -11.56
CA PHE A 66 7.99 6.83 -11.48
C PHE A 66 9.38 7.46 -11.36
N LYS A 67 9.71 8.48 -12.18
CA LYS A 67 10.97 9.23 -12.07
C LYS A 67 11.13 9.85 -10.69
N LEU A 68 10.04 10.41 -10.16
CA LEU A 68 9.99 11.01 -8.83
C LEU A 68 10.29 9.97 -7.74
N ILE A 69 9.65 8.81 -7.79
CA ILE A 69 9.87 7.69 -6.87
C ILE A 69 11.33 7.21 -6.93
N ILE A 70 11.86 6.99 -8.14
CA ILE A 70 13.23 6.52 -8.35
C ILE A 70 14.25 7.51 -7.80
N ALA A 71 13.97 8.82 -7.83
CA ALA A 71 14.85 9.83 -7.24
C ALA A 71 14.70 9.92 -5.72
N ILE A 72 13.46 9.97 -5.21
CA ILE A 72 13.18 10.23 -3.80
C ILE A 72 13.47 9.02 -2.91
N VAL A 73 13.06 7.81 -3.31
CA VAL A 73 13.16 6.62 -2.42
C VAL A 73 14.60 6.29 -2.05
N PRO A 74 15.59 6.28 -2.97
CA PRO A 74 16.99 6.05 -2.60
C PRO A 74 17.53 7.14 -1.69
N LEU A 75 17.20 8.41 -1.97
CA LEU A 75 17.60 9.52 -1.11
C LEU A 75 17.04 9.36 0.31
N GLN A 76 15.74 9.06 0.45
CA GLN A 76 15.11 8.77 1.73
C GLN A 76 15.78 7.60 2.45
N PHE A 77 16.14 6.54 1.73
CA PHE A 77 16.83 5.38 2.29
C PHE A 77 18.23 5.73 2.80
N ILE A 78 19.02 6.48 2.03
CA ILE A 78 20.34 6.96 2.45
C ILE A 78 20.22 7.82 3.71
N LEU A 79 19.28 8.76 3.74
CA LEU A 79 19.04 9.59 4.92
C LEU A 79 18.61 8.75 6.13
N ALA A 80 17.71 7.77 5.93
CA ALA A 80 17.30 6.85 6.98
C ALA A 80 18.48 6.03 7.53
N LEU A 81 19.40 5.58 6.67
CA LEU A 81 20.61 4.89 7.10
C LEU A 81 21.56 5.80 7.87
N VAL A 82 21.79 7.03 7.41
CA VAL A 82 22.61 8.00 8.16
C VAL A 82 22.01 8.25 9.54
N MET A 83 20.71 8.51 9.61
CA MET A 83 20.00 8.72 10.88
C MET A 83 20.07 7.48 11.78
N ALA A 84 19.92 6.28 11.21
CA ALA A 84 20.04 5.03 11.95
C ALA A 84 21.46 4.86 12.53
N LEU A 85 22.51 5.14 11.75
CA LEU A 85 23.90 5.06 12.21
C LEU A 85 24.18 6.07 13.33
N LEU A 86 23.73 7.31 13.18
CA LEU A 86 23.86 8.36 14.21
C LEU A 86 23.13 7.99 15.51
N MET A 87 21.97 7.32 15.41
CA MET A 87 21.23 6.87 16.60
C MET A 87 21.85 5.63 17.25
N MET A 88 22.51 4.77 16.46
CA MET A 88 23.14 3.54 16.93
C MET A 88 24.49 3.79 17.58
N GLU A 89 25.23 4.82 17.14
CA GLU A 89 26.28 5.41 17.97
C GLU A 89 25.61 5.97 19.22
N ARG A 90 25.73 5.28 20.36
CA ARG A 90 25.54 5.93 21.66
C ARG A 90 26.40 7.19 21.60
N LEU A 91 25.76 8.37 21.67
CA LEU A 91 26.44 9.65 21.85
C LEU A 91 27.59 9.43 22.83
N ARG A 92 28.81 9.44 22.29
CA ARG A 92 30.03 9.09 23.02
C ARG A 92 30.29 10.25 23.99
N GLY A 93 29.60 10.20 25.12
CA GLY A 93 29.47 11.29 26.08
C GLY A 93 28.37 11.13 27.16
N SER A 94 27.66 10.00 27.25
CA SER A 94 26.85 9.67 28.43
C SER A 94 27.60 8.70 29.36
N ASP A 95 28.60 9.22 30.07
CA ASP A 95 28.82 8.81 31.46
C ASP A 95 28.04 9.79 32.36
#